data_AF-A0A914Y6L9-F1
#
_entry.id   AF-A0A914Y6L9-F1
#
_cell.length_a   1.000
_cell.length_b   1.000
_cell.length_c   1.000
_cell.angle_alpha   90.00
_cell.angle_beta   90.00
_cell.angle_gamma   90.00
#
_symmetry.space_group_name_H-M   'P 1'
#
loop_
_entity.id
_entity.type
_entity.pdbx_description
1 polymer ?
#
loop_
_entity_poly.entity_id
_entity_poly.type
_entity_poly.pdbx_seq_one_letter_code
_entity_poly.pdbx_strand_id
1 'polypeptide(L)'
;MDLYQLINFASPGIFGTAETFRKKYSKFIEIGNNVDASIEERRGKAMVCHEIYQNSSAVIHRRNIEIIKEDLPKKEEFIVKCCLQDFQVQLYKAFLRALPTEKRSELSANHQLNRICCHPNVVGNYLRGKSNDTEDLSWYDNSIKKFKEKIVRNDVDHGSKVKLLIEVIRQCEELGEKL
;
A
#
# COMPACT_ATOMS: atom_id res chain seq x y z
N MET A 1 2.22 -13.72 15.40
CA MET A 1 1.79 -15.14 15.53
C MET A 1 2.03 -15.93 14.26
N ASP A 2 1.87 -15.33 13.09
CA ASP A 2 1.98 -16.01 11.79
C ASP A 2 3.35 -16.68 11.57
N LEU A 3 4.45 -16.02 11.95
CA LEU A 3 5.80 -16.60 11.88
C LEU A 3 5.93 -17.87 12.73
N TYR A 4 5.34 -17.90 13.93
CA TYR A 4 5.37 -19.10 14.78
C TYR A 4 4.59 -20.25 14.12
N GLN A 5 3.43 -19.98 13.54
CA GLN A 5 2.64 -21.01 12.86
C GLN A 5 3.40 -21.61 11.68
N LEU A 6 4.04 -20.76 10.86
CA LEU A 6 4.85 -21.20 9.73
C LEU A 6 6.04 -22.06 10.18
N ILE A 7 6.80 -21.60 11.18
CA ILE A 7 7.97 -22.33 11.65
C ILE A 7 7.55 -23.63 12.35
N ASN A 8 6.51 -23.61 13.18
CA ASN A 8 6.02 -24.81 13.85
C ASN A 8 5.42 -25.83 12.87
N PHE A 9 4.89 -25.38 11.73
CA PHE A 9 4.49 -26.27 10.64
C PHE A 9 5.71 -26.91 9.95
N ALA A 10 6.73 -26.12 9.61
CA ALA A 10 7.91 -26.60 8.90
C ALA A 10 8.86 -27.45 9.77
N SER A 11 9.02 -27.07 11.03
CA SER A 11 9.84 -27.75 12.02
C SER A 11 9.20 -27.63 13.41
N PRO A 12 8.32 -28.60 13.76
CA PRO A 12 7.59 -28.59 15.02
C PRO A 12 8.52 -28.60 16.23
N GLY A 13 8.15 -27.87 17.28
CA GLY A 13 8.79 -27.96 18.60
C GLY A 13 9.96 -27.01 18.87
N ILE A 14 10.47 -26.27 17.87
CA ILE A 14 11.57 -25.30 18.05
C ILE A 14 11.24 -24.23 19.10
N PHE A 15 10.01 -23.74 19.09
CA PHE A 15 9.54 -22.67 19.97
C PHE A 15 8.58 -23.17 21.06
N GLY A 16 8.44 -24.49 21.21
CA GLY A 16 7.47 -25.11 22.11
C GLY A 16 6.03 -24.94 21.62
N THR A 17 5.10 -24.74 22.56
CA THR A 17 3.67 -24.56 22.26
C THR A 17 3.36 -23.10 21.90
N ALA A 18 2.17 -22.88 21.31
CA ALA A 18 1.73 -21.52 20.96
C ALA A 18 1.62 -20.62 22.19
N GLU A 19 1.25 -21.19 23.34
CA GLU A 19 1.11 -20.45 24.59
C GLU A 19 2.48 -20.04 25.15
N THR A 20 3.47 -20.94 25.13
CA THR A 20 4.83 -20.60 25.56
C THR A 20 5.43 -19.55 24.63
N PHE A 21 5.22 -19.67 23.32
CA PHE A 21 5.67 -18.67 22.36
C PHE A 21 5.03 -17.29 22.61
N ARG A 22 3.72 -17.25 22.89
CA ARG A 22 3.02 -15.98 23.16
C ARG A 22 3.56 -15.29 24.41
N LYS A 23 3.77 -16.04 25.49
CA LYS A 23 4.26 -15.51 26.78
C LYS A 23 5.70 -15.03 26.69
N LYS A 24 6.57 -15.80 26.03
CA LYS A 24 8.01 -15.53 25.94
C LYS A 24 8.37 -14.52 24.85
N TYR A 25 7.64 -14.52 23.73
CA TYR A 25 8.00 -13.73 22.55
C TYR A 25 6.92 -12.70 22.15
N SER A 26 5.72 -13.16 21.77
CA SER A 26 4.70 -12.27 21.15
C SER A 26 4.34 -11.07 22.02
N LYS A 27 4.13 -11.29 23.33
CA LYS A 27 3.77 -10.23 24.28
C LYS A 27 4.80 -9.09 24.31
N PHE A 28 6.10 -9.41 24.36
CA PHE A 28 7.15 -8.40 24.42
C PHE A 28 7.31 -7.64 23.10
N ILE A 29 7.09 -8.32 21.97
CA ILE A 29 7.12 -7.70 20.65
C ILE A 29 5.95 -6.74 20.47
N GLU A 30 4.75 -7.14 20.89
CA GLU A 30 3.54 -6.31 20.84
C GLU A 30 3.71 -5.05 21.71
N ILE A 31 4.18 -5.20 22.95
CA ILE A 31 4.45 -4.06 23.85
C ILE A 31 5.49 -3.12 23.23
N GLY A 32 6.63 -3.64 22.76
CA GLY A 32 7.69 -2.82 22.17
C GLY A 32 7.37 -2.22 20.79
N ASN A 33 6.25 -2.61 20.16
CA ASN A 33 5.74 -2.01 18.92
C ASN A 33 4.78 -0.84 19.17
N ASN A 34 4.27 -0.68 20.39
CA ASN A 34 3.39 0.43 20.71
C ASN A 34 4.14 1.76 20.59
N VAL A 35 3.43 2.80 20.13
CA VAL A 35 4.00 4.14 19.92
C VAL A 35 4.55 4.69 21.24
N ASP A 36 3.84 4.43 22.34
CA ASP A 36 4.17 4.89 23.69
C ASP A 36 5.16 3.97 24.44
N ALA A 37 5.76 2.98 23.76
CA ALA A 37 6.67 2.03 24.39
C ALA A 37 7.94 2.71 24.91
N SER A 38 8.30 2.40 26.16
CA SER A 38 9.52 2.90 26.80
C SER A 38 10.79 2.36 26.12
N ILE A 39 11.92 2.98 26.41
CA ILE A 39 13.25 2.54 25.93
C ILE A 39 13.53 1.10 26.39
N GLU A 40 13.18 0.75 27.62
CA GLU A 40 13.36 -0.58 28.20
C GLU A 40 12.50 -1.63 27.47
N GLU A 41 11.26 -1.28 27.13
CA GLU A 41 10.34 -2.17 26.41
C GLU A 41 10.81 -2.41 24.97
N ARG A 42 11.30 -1.36 24.30
CA ARG A 42 11.93 -1.48 22.98
C ARG A 42 13.19 -2.34 23.02
N ARG A 43 14.00 -2.23 24.08
CA ARG A 43 15.16 -3.11 24.31
C ARG A 43 14.73 -4.57 24.55
N GLY A 44 13.69 -4.79 25.36
CA GLY A 44 13.13 -6.12 25.59
C GLY A 44 12.66 -6.77 24.29
N LYS A 45 11.93 -6.03 23.44
CA LYS A 45 11.58 -6.47 22.09
C LYS A 45 12.82 -6.84 21.27
N ALA A 46 13.85 -6.00 21.25
CA ALA A 46 15.06 -6.25 20.46
C ALA A 46 15.78 -7.54 20.89
N MET A 47 15.89 -7.79 22.20
CA MET A 47 16.50 -9.03 22.74
C MET A 47 15.70 -10.27 22.32
N VAL A 48 14.37 -10.21 22.48
CA VAL A 48 13.46 -11.31 22.13
C VAL A 48 13.48 -11.59 20.63
N CYS A 49 13.48 -10.54 19.79
CA CYS A 49 13.63 -10.69 18.34
C CYS A 49 14.97 -11.33 17.94
N HIS A 50 16.05 -10.97 18.64
CA HIS A 50 17.36 -11.55 18.41
C HIS A 50 17.39 -13.04 18.75
N GLU A 51 16.76 -13.45 19.86
CA GLU A 51 16.65 -14.86 20.24
C GLU A 51 15.85 -15.67 19.21
N ILE A 52 14.74 -15.12 18.69
CA ILE A 52 13.97 -15.76 17.60
C ILE A 52 14.85 -15.93 16.36
N TYR A 53 15.61 -14.90 15.99
CA TYR A 53 16.49 -14.96 14.83
C TYR A 53 17.56 -16.06 14.98
N GLN A 54 18.21 -16.15 16.13
CA GLN A 54 19.21 -17.20 16.39
C GLN A 54 18.58 -18.61 16.31
N ASN A 55 17.44 -18.83 16.97
CA ASN A 55 16.77 -20.13 16.98
C ASN A 55 16.19 -20.53 15.62
N SER A 56 15.80 -19.55 14.79
CA SER A 56 15.26 -19.80 13.45
C SER A 56 16.31 -19.87 12.35
N SER A 57 17.56 -19.45 12.61
CA SER A 57 18.65 -19.47 11.62
C SER A 57 18.92 -20.86 11.04
N ALA A 58 18.72 -21.92 11.85
CA ALA A 58 18.88 -23.31 11.39
C ALA A 58 17.79 -23.78 10.42
N VAL A 59 16.63 -23.11 10.39
CA VAL A 59 15.46 -23.51 9.61
C VAL A 59 15.16 -22.55 8.46
N ILE A 60 15.50 -21.27 8.63
CA ILE A 60 15.25 -20.24 7.64
C ILE A 60 16.54 -19.92 6.90
N HIS A 61 16.65 -20.44 5.67
CA HIS A 61 17.74 -20.08 4.78
C HIS A 61 17.38 -18.84 3.95
N ARG A 62 17.93 -17.68 4.33
CA ARG A 62 17.72 -16.40 3.61
C ARG A 62 19.03 -15.88 3.03
N ARG A 63 19.09 -15.74 1.71
CA ARG A 63 20.22 -15.15 0.97
C ARG A 63 19.82 -13.77 0.42
N ASN A 64 20.65 -12.76 0.64
CA ASN A 64 20.45 -11.44 0.05
C ASN A 64 20.92 -11.40 -1.40
N ILE A 65 20.37 -10.47 -2.17
CA ILE A 65 20.78 -10.21 -3.57
C ILE A 65 22.26 -9.81 -3.69
N GLU A 66 22.89 -9.42 -2.58
CA GLU A 66 24.32 -9.09 -2.49
C GLU A 66 25.23 -10.20 -3.03
N ILE A 67 24.81 -11.47 -2.92
CA ILE A 67 25.60 -12.63 -3.37
C ILE A 67 25.71 -12.70 -4.91
N ILE A 68 24.73 -12.17 -5.63
CA ILE A 68 24.67 -12.17 -7.10
C ILE A 68 24.83 -10.77 -7.70
N LYS A 69 25.20 -9.80 -6.86
CA LYS A 69 25.23 -8.39 -7.25
C LYS A 69 26.32 -8.08 -8.28
N GLU A 70 27.39 -8.87 -8.30
CA GLU A 70 28.48 -8.75 -9.29
C GLU A 70 28.12 -9.40 -10.63
N ASP A 71 27.19 -10.36 -10.63
CA ASP A 71 26.74 -11.06 -11.84
C ASP A 71 25.60 -10.35 -12.57
N LEU A 72 24.96 -9.37 -11.92
CA LEU A 72 23.80 -8.64 -12.44
C LEU A 72 24.13 -7.16 -12.62
N PRO A 73 23.56 -6.51 -13.66
CA PRO A 73 23.65 -5.07 -13.78
C PRO A 73 23.01 -4.39 -12.57
N LYS A 74 23.57 -3.25 -12.16
CA LYS A 74 23.10 -2.50 -10.99
C LYS A 74 21.65 -2.09 -11.18
N LYS A 75 20.76 -2.57 -10.31
CA LYS A 75 19.37 -2.12 -10.24
C LYS A 75 19.31 -0.72 -9.62
N GLU A 76 18.77 0.25 -10.36
CA GLU A 76 18.49 1.59 -9.85
C GLU A 76 16.99 1.74 -9.58
N GLU A 77 16.63 2.18 -8.37
CA GLU A 77 15.25 2.39 -7.97
C GLU A 77 15.02 3.86 -7.65
N PHE A 78 13.98 4.45 -8.25
CA PHE A 78 13.63 5.86 -8.08
C PHE A 78 12.24 6.00 -7.45
N ILE A 79 12.13 6.89 -6.46
CA ILE A 79 10.84 7.27 -5.87
C ILE A 79 10.39 8.59 -6.49
N VAL A 80 9.41 8.53 -7.38
CA VAL A 80 8.86 9.71 -8.05
C VAL A 80 7.64 10.24 -7.30
N LYS A 81 7.76 11.45 -6.74
CA LYS A 81 6.64 12.15 -6.08
C LYS A 81 5.82 12.89 -7.13
N CYS A 82 4.56 12.49 -7.29
CA CYS A 82 3.64 13.07 -8.28
C CYS A 82 2.65 14.02 -7.58
N CYS A 83 2.54 15.25 -8.06
CA CYS A 83 1.48 16.18 -7.63
C CYS A 83 0.13 15.78 -8.26
N LEU A 84 -0.98 15.99 -7.56
CA LEU A 84 -2.33 15.77 -8.12
C LEU A 84 -2.71 16.91 -9.07
N GLN A 85 -3.39 16.61 -10.18
CA GLN A 85 -3.99 17.63 -11.05
C GLN A 85 -5.12 18.38 -10.32
N ASP A 86 -5.43 19.59 -10.75
CA ASP A 86 -6.50 20.42 -10.17
C ASP A 86 -7.84 19.67 -10.08
N PHE A 87 -8.17 18.90 -11.12
CA PHE A 87 -9.37 18.09 -11.14
C PHE A 87 -9.34 16.96 -10.10
N GLN A 88 -8.22 16.24 -9.97
CA GLN A 88 -8.04 15.21 -8.95
C GLN A 88 -8.13 15.81 -7.53
N VAL A 89 -7.55 16.99 -7.30
CA VAL A 89 -7.61 17.71 -6.02
C VAL A 89 -9.06 18.06 -5.66
N GLN A 90 -9.84 18.54 -6.63
CA GLN A 90 -11.24 18.89 -6.40
C GLN A 90 -12.08 17.66 -6.08
N LEU A 91 -11.92 16.56 -6.83
CA LEU A 91 -12.59 15.30 -6.54
C LEU A 91 -12.20 14.74 -5.17
N TYR A 92 -10.91 14.80 -4.84
CA TYR A 92 -10.39 14.38 -3.54
C TYR A 92 -11.04 15.17 -2.39
N LYS A 93 -11.09 16.51 -2.52
CA LYS A 93 -11.75 17.37 -1.53
C LYS A 93 -13.27 17.15 -1.45
N ALA A 94 -13.93 16.93 -2.58
CA ALA A 94 -15.37 16.64 -2.62
C ALA A 94 -15.68 15.31 -1.94
N PHE A 95 -14.89 14.27 -2.21
CA PHE A 95 -15.00 12.98 -1.54
C PHE A 95 -14.81 13.11 -0.03
N LEU A 96 -13.76 13.83 0.42
CA LEU A 96 -13.52 14.06 1.84
C LEU A 96 -14.67 14.79 2.56
N ARG A 97 -15.40 15.68 1.86
CA ARG A 97 -16.58 16.36 2.43
C ARG A 97 -17.80 15.45 2.52
N ALA A 98 -17.90 14.43 1.66
CA ALA A 98 -18.97 13.45 1.69
C ALA A 98 -18.73 12.33 2.71
N LEU A 99 -17.47 12.07 3.10
CA LEU A 99 -17.10 11.03 4.06
C LEU A 99 -17.81 11.08 5.42
N PRO A 100 -18.01 12.24 6.08
CA PRO A 100 -18.68 12.28 7.39
C PRO A 100 -20.18 12.01 7.30
N THR A 101 -20.79 12.29 6.14
CA THR A 101 -22.22 12.15 5.92
C THR A 101 -22.60 10.71 5.56
N GLU A 102 -21.68 9.99 4.92
CA GLU A 102 -21.91 8.62 4.49
C GLU A 102 -21.21 7.64 5.46
N LYS A 103 -21.95 6.70 6.05
CA LYS A 103 -21.37 5.60 6.86
C LYS A 103 -20.59 4.63 5.95
N ARG A 104 -19.45 5.07 5.43
CA ARG A 104 -18.53 4.24 4.64
C ARG A 104 -17.50 3.59 5.56
N SER A 105 -17.13 2.36 5.26
CA SER A 105 -15.97 1.73 5.90
C SER A 105 -14.69 2.47 5.50
N GLU A 106 -13.73 2.56 6.42
CA GLU A 106 -12.41 3.19 6.18
C GLU A 106 -11.69 2.55 4.99
N LEU A 107 -11.83 1.24 4.81
CA LEU A 107 -11.29 0.49 3.68
C LEU A 107 -11.91 0.93 2.35
N SER A 108 -13.23 1.06 2.29
CA SER A 108 -13.93 1.55 1.10
C SER A 108 -13.49 2.97 0.76
N ALA A 109 -13.40 3.84 1.77
CA ALA A 109 -12.90 5.20 1.61
C ALA A 109 -11.48 5.25 1.05
N ASN A 110 -10.57 4.44 1.59
CA ASN A 110 -9.18 4.34 1.13
C ASN A 110 -9.11 3.88 -0.34
N HIS A 111 -9.90 2.86 -0.72
CA HIS A 111 -9.95 2.41 -2.11
C HIS A 111 -10.43 3.50 -3.08
N GLN A 112 -11.42 4.31 -2.70
CA GLN A 112 -11.89 5.40 -3.56
C GLN A 112 -10.84 6.51 -3.70
N LEU A 113 -10.19 6.91 -2.59
CA LEU A 113 -9.10 7.87 -2.63
C LEU A 113 -7.96 7.39 -3.53
N ASN A 114 -7.58 6.12 -3.44
CA ASN A 114 -6.56 5.53 -4.31
C ASN A 114 -6.96 5.59 -5.79
N ARG A 115 -8.23 5.35 -6.12
CA ARG A 115 -8.74 5.47 -7.50
C ARG A 115 -8.67 6.91 -8.02
N ILE A 116 -9.07 7.90 -7.20
CA ILE A 116 -8.95 9.33 -7.54
C ILE A 116 -7.49 9.67 -7.85
N CYS A 117 -6.56 9.21 -7.02
CA CYS A 117 -5.12 9.43 -7.18
C CYS A 117 -4.51 8.73 -8.42
N CYS A 118 -5.12 7.64 -8.89
CA CYS A 118 -4.70 6.97 -10.12
C CYS A 118 -5.23 7.72 -11.36
N HIS A 119 -6.55 7.83 -11.50
CA HIS A 119 -7.17 8.58 -12.58
C HIS A 119 -8.66 8.85 -12.28
N PRO A 120 -9.19 10.06 -12.52
CA PRO A 120 -10.61 10.40 -12.31
C PRO A 120 -11.62 9.46 -13.00
N ASN A 121 -11.30 8.99 -14.21
CA ASN A 121 -12.16 8.08 -14.99
C ASN A 121 -12.39 6.72 -14.32
N VAL A 122 -11.43 6.26 -13.53
CA VAL A 122 -11.53 4.97 -12.82
C VAL A 122 -12.67 5.02 -11.81
N VAL A 123 -12.84 6.15 -11.13
CA VAL A 123 -13.94 6.39 -10.19
C VAL A 123 -15.27 6.40 -10.92
N GLY A 124 -15.37 7.14 -12.03
CA GLY A 124 -16.59 7.20 -12.83
C GLY A 124 -17.02 5.85 -13.40
N ASN A 125 -16.07 5.02 -13.86
CA ASN A 125 -16.36 3.68 -14.35
C ASN A 125 -16.80 2.73 -13.22
N TYR A 126 -16.19 2.85 -12.04
CA TYR A 126 -16.60 2.06 -10.88
C TYR A 126 -18.03 2.43 -10.42
N LEU A 127 -18.33 3.72 -10.30
CA LEU A 127 -19.64 4.19 -9.86
C LEU A 127 -20.73 3.84 -10.88
N ARG A 128 -20.43 3.91 -12.18
CA ARG A 128 -21.36 3.46 -13.25
C ARG A 128 -21.60 1.95 -13.24
N GLY A 129 -20.61 1.14 -12.84
CA GLY A 129 -20.76 -0.31 -12.72
C GLY A 129 -21.56 -0.76 -11.49
N LYS A 130 -21.77 0.13 -10.52
CA LYS A 130 -22.51 -0.08 -9.27
C LYS A 130 -23.96 0.46 -9.35
N SER A 131 -24.64 0.23 -10.46
CA SER A 131 -25.93 0.85 -10.84
C SER A 131 -27.14 0.66 -9.89
N ASN A 132 -26.96 0.15 -8.67
CA ASN A 132 -28.03 0.00 -7.67
C ASN A 132 -27.90 0.92 -6.44
N ASP A 133 -26.73 1.54 -6.18
CA ASP A 133 -26.54 2.42 -5.01
C ASP A 133 -26.50 3.90 -5.46
N THR A 134 -27.68 4.52 -5.55
CA THR A 134 -27.86 5.92 -6.01
C THR A 134 -27.21 6.98 -5.12
N GLU A 135 -26.92 6.68 -3.85
CA GLU A 135 -26.35 7.64 -2.89
C GLU A 135 -24.85 7.89 -3.15
N ASP A 136 -24.10 6.84 -3.53
CA ASP A 136 -22.66 6.88 -3.80
C ASP A 136 -22.30 7.70 -5.05
N LEU A 137 -23.26 7.91 -5.96
CA LEU A 137 -23.10 8.69 -7.20
C LEU A 137 -23.26 10.20 -6.99
N SER A 138 -23.94 10.63 -5.92
CA SER A 138 -24.36 12.02 -5.74
C SER A 138 -23.19 13.01 -5.63
N TRP A 139 -22.16 12.68 -4.85
CA TRP A 139 -20.98 13.54 -4.69
C TRP A 139 -20.15 13.60 -5.97
N TYR A 140 -20.06 12.49 -6.71
CA TYR A 140 -19.31 12.41 -7.96
C TYR A 140 -20.01 13.20 -9.07
N ASP A 141 -21.31 12.98 -9.27
CA ASP A 141 -22.10 13.69 -10.28
C ASP A 141 -22.15 15.20 -10.01
N ASN A 142 -22.26 15.62 -8.73
CA ASN A 142 -22.18 17.03 -8.36
C ASN A 142 -20.80 17.64 -8.65
N SER A 143 -19.73 16.86 -8.46
CA SER A 143 -18.36 17.30 -8.75
C SER A 143 -18.10 17.39 -10.25
N ILE A 144 -18.60 16.43 -11.04
CA ILE A 144 -18.48 16.40 -12.50
C ILE A 144 -19.29 17.53 -13.15
N LYS A 145 -20.55 17.74 -12.73
CA LYS A 145 -21.40 18.85 -13.20
C LYS A 145 -20.74 20.21 -12.97
N LYS A 146 -20.03 20.38 -11.87
CA LYS A 146 -19.31 21.61 -11.53
C LYS A 146 -18.11 21.88 -12.43
N PHE A 147 -17.46 20.83 -12.92
CA PHE A 147 -16.25 20.95 -13.74
C PHE A 147 -16.54 21.29 -15.20
N LYS A 148 -17.80 21.15 -15.67
CA LYS A 148 -18.26 21.42 -17.05
C LYS A 148 -17.45 20.73 -18.17
N GLU A 149 -16.42 19.96 -17.86
CA GLU A 149 -15.70 19.13 -18.81
C GLU A 149 -16.36 17.76 -18.90
N LYS A 150 -16.70 17.38 -20.14
CA LYS A 150 -16.94 15.98 -20.46
C LYS A 150 -15.59 15.28 -20.33
N ILE A 151 -15.41 14.54 -19.24
CA ILE A 151 -14.45 13.46 -19.23
C ILE A 151 -14.75 12.56 -20.42
N VAL A 152 -13.93 12.63 -21.45
CA VAL A 152 -14.05 11.76 -22.61
C VAL A 152 -13.50 10.39 -22.22
N ARG A 153 -14.11 9.31 -22.73
CA ARG A 153 -13.52 7.98 -22.59
C ARG A 153 -12.12 8.00 -23.23
N ASN A 154 -11.11 7.50 -22.51
CA ASN A 154 -9.69 7.52 -22.88
C ASN A 154 -8.98 8.88 -22.73
N ASP A 155 -9.58 9.83 -22.03
CA ASP A 155 -8.85 11.02 -21.62
C ASP A 155 -7.75 10.64 -20.62
N VAL A 156 -6.51 11.04 -20.94
CA VAL A 156 -5.31 10.83 -20.11
C VAL A 156 -4.92 12.11 -19.37
N ASP A 157 -5.55 13.24 -19.72
CA ASP A 157 -5.04 14.54 -19.33
C ASP A 157 -5.19 14.83 -17.84
N HIS A 158 -6.12 14.13 -17.17
CA HIS A 158 -6.47 14.42 -15.79
C HIS A 158 -5.81 13.51 -14.77
N GLY A 159 -4.95 12.58 -15.18
CA GLY A 159 -4.20 11.70 -14.27
C GLY A 159 -2.71 12.02 -14.25
N SER A 160 -2.22 12.65 -13.19
CA SER A 160 -0.79 12.99 -13.08
C SER A 160 0.15 11.79 -13.22
N LYS A 161 -0.24 10.64 -12.66
CA LYS A 161 0.56 9.40 -12.74
C LYS A 161 0.60 8.85 -14.16
N VAL A 162 -0.52 8.92 -14.88
CA VAL A 162 -0.62 8.41 -16.26
C VAL A 162 0.17 9.32 -17.21
N LYS A 163 0.09 10.65 -17.02
CA LYS A 163 0.94 11.61 -17.75
C LYS A 163 2.42 11.33 -17.58
N LEU A 164 2.86 11.17 -16.34
CA LEU A 164 4.27 10.86 -16.05
C LEU A 164 4.68 9.52 -16.65
N LEU A 165 3.82 8.50 -16.58
CA LEU A 165 4.09 7.21 -17.17
C LEU A 165 4.25 7.30 -18.70
N ILE A 166 3.38 8.04 -19.39
CA ILE A 166 3.50 8.24 -20.84
C ILE A 166 4.80 8.96 -21.19
N GLU A 167 5.19 9.98 -20.43
CA GLU A 167 6.45 10.69 -20.68
C GLU A 167 7.67 9.78 -20.44
N VAL A 168 7.64 8.93 -19.42
CA VAL A 168 8.70 7.94 -19.17
C VAL A 168 8.76 6.91 -20.30
N ILE A 169 7.61 6.39 -20.77
CA ILE A 169 7.54 5.48 -21.92
C ILE A 169 8.13 6.14 -23.16
N ARG A 170 7.75 7.38 -23.44
CA ARG A 170 8.25 8.14 -24.60
C ARG A 170 9.77 8.26 -24.58
N GLN A 171 10.36 8.56 -23.42
CA GLN A 171 11.81 8.65 -23.25
C GLN A 171 12.50 7.28 -23.39
N CYS A 172 11.90 6.22 -22.87
CA CYS A 172 12.43 4.86 -23.05
C CYS A 172 12.37 4.41 -24.51
N GLU A 173 11.31 4.74 -25.25
CA GLU A 173 11.20 4.46 -26.69
C GLU A 173 12.27 5.22 -27.50
N GLU A 174 12.55 6.48 -27.18
CA GLU A 174 13.63 7.27 -27.79
C GLU A 174 15.02 6.66 -27.52
N LEU A 175 15.22 6.08 -26.34
CA LEU A 175 16.45 5.38 -25.97
C LEU A 175 16.51 3.94 -26.50
N GLY A 176 15.43 3.42 -27.09
CA GLY A 176 15.32 2.03 -27.54
C GLY A 176 15.30 1.00 -26.40
N GLU A 177 15.02 1.45 -25.17
CA GLU A 177 14.95 0.61 -23.98
C GLU A 177 13.53 0.08 -23.77
N LYS A 178 13.41 -1.14 -23.25
CA LYS A 178 12.11 -1.74 -22.88
C LYS A 178 11.80 -1.42 -21.42
N LEU A 179 10.57 -0.96 -21.17
CA LEU A 179 9.97 -0.82 -19.84
C LEU A 179 9.41 -2.15 -19.32
#